data_AF-B1VV03-F1
#
_entry.id   AF-B1VV03-F1
#
_cell.length_a   1.000
_cell.length_b   1.000
_cell.length_c   1.000
_cell.angle_alpha   90.00
_cell.angle_beta   90.00
_cell.angle_gamma   90.00
#
_symmetry.space_group_name_H-M   'P 1'
#
loop_
_entity.id
_entity.type
_entity.pdbx_description
1 polymer ?
#
loop_
_entity_poly.entity_id
_entity_poly.type
_entity_poly.pdbx_seq_one_letter_code
_entity_poly.pdbx_strand_id
1 'polypeptide(L)'
;MTGTRRVIAAAFLLPALVLLGALVVYPIGYSVYRSFFDQAGTGFAGIDNYKALFTDATIVTAVKNNAIWVVLAPTVATALGLIFAVLTERIRWGTAFKLIVFMPMAISMLAAGIIFRLVYDQAPERGVANAVAVGVHDTFNQSSVFPKARPLPVHPLEKGAGGTFVSKEPIRAGQPLRVPLVGVAPARMPDDAKPAEGAPAASGEAISGTAWLDFTRGGGGKPNVVDPKELGLKGLEVEAVKDGKVVATATAGADGVFTLPASADGAQLRLPADNFREPYNGVDWLGPSLVTPGIIGSYVWMWAGFAMVLIAAGLAGLPRELLEAARVDGANEWQVFRRITVPMLAPVLAVVLVTLMINVLKVFDLVFIIAPGSSQDDANVLALQLYRSSFGTDADLGIGSAIAVLLLLLVIPVMLFNIRRIRKEGRR
;
A
#
# COMPACT_ATOMS: atom_id res chain seq x y z
N MET A 1 56.00 32.87 -21.57
CA MET A 1 55.59 31.65 -22.31
C MET A 1 54.39 30.94 -21.66
N THR A 2 53.24 31.61 -21.50
CA THR A 2 52.06 31.05 -20.79
C THR A 2 50.73 31.26 -21.53
N GLY A 3 50.66 32.15 -22.53
CA GLY A 3 49.43 32.45 -23.28
C GLY A 3 48.99 31.33 -24.24
N THR A 4 49.93 30.74 -24.99
CA THR A 4 49.63 29.73 -26.02
C THR A 4 48.98 28.47 -25.44
N ARG A 5 49.38 28.04 -24.24
CA ARG A 5 48.79 26.86 -23.56
C ARG A 5 47.32 27.08 -23.16
N ARG A 6 46.95 28.30 -22.75
CA ARG A 6 45.56 28.62 -22.37
C ARG A 6 44.64 28.69 -23.59
N VAL A 7 45.13 29.23 -24.71
CA VAL A 7 44.37 29.30 -25.96
C VAL A 7 44.14 27.90 -26.54
N ILE A 8 45.16 27.04 -26.53
CA ILE A 8 45.02 25.63 -26.95
C ILE A 8 44.03 24.90 -26.02
N ALA A 9 44.19 25.01 -24.70
CA ALA A 9 43.24 24.40 -23.77
C ALA A 9 41.80 24.90 -23.98
N ALA A 10 41.62 26.21 -24.21
CA ALA A 10 40.32 26.78 -24.53
C ALA A 10 39.76 26.23 -25.85
N ALA A 11 40.57 26.12 -26.90
CA ALA A 11 40.16 25.56 -28.20
C ALA A 11 39.72 24.09 -28.08
N PHE A 12 40.41 23.28 -27.26
CA PHE A 12 40.01 21.89 -27.00
C PHE A 12 38.74 21.77 -26.14
N LEU A 13 38.52 22.69 -25.19
CA LEU A 13 37.30 22.71 -24.37
C LEU A 13 36.11 23.35 -25.06
N LEU A 14 36.32 24.21 -26.07
CA LEU A 14 35.29 25.01 -26.71
C LEU A 14 34.12 24.17 -27.25
N PRO A 15 34.32 23.06 -28.00
CA PRO A 15 33.20 22.26 -28.48
C PRO A 15 32.33 21.70 -27.34
N ALA A 16 32.97 21.24 -26.26
CA ALA A 16 32.26 20.74 -25.08
C ALA A 16 31.50 21.86 -24.36
N LEU A 17 32.11 23.04 -24.20
CA LEU A 17 31.47 24.20 -23.57
C LEU A 17 30.30 24.74 -24.39
N VAL A 18 30.40 24.75 -25.72
CA VAL A 18 29.31 25.14 -26.61
C VAL A 18 28.14 24.16 -26.48
N LEU A 19 28.40 22.85 -26.51
CA LEU A 19 27.36 21.84 -26.34
C LEU A 19 26.71 21.90 -24.96
N LEU A 20 27.49 22.03 -23.89
CA LEU A 20 26.95 22.19 -22.53
C LEU A 20 26.17 23.50 -22.38
N GLY A 21 26.67 24.58 -22.99
CA GLY A 21 25.98 25.86 -23.04
C GLY A 21 24.60 25.75 -23.70
N ALA A 22 24.55 25.11 -24.88
CA ALA A 22 23.32 24.97 -25.65
C ALA A 22 22.33 23.95 -25.05
N LEU A 23 22.81 22.80 -24.54
CA LEU A 23 21.95 21.71 -24.08
C LEU A 23 21.58 21.78 -22.60
N VAL A 24 22.37 22.48 -21.77
CA VAL A 24 22.16 22.54 -20.32
C VAL A 24 21.91 23.97 -19.86
N VAL A 25 22.84 24.89 -20.14
CA VAL A 25 22.77 26.26 -19.60
C VAL A 25 21.61 27.05 -20.22
N TYR A 26 21.42 26.96 -21.54
CA TYR A 26 20.36 27.66 -22.24
C TYR A 26 18.95 27.22 -21.78
N PRO A 27 18.59 25.92 -21.73
CA PRO A 27 17.27 25.50 -21.23
C PRO A 27 17.02 25.90 -19.77
N ILE A 28 18.06 25.88 -18.92
CA ILE A 28 17.95 26.37 -17.53
C ILE A 28 17.65 27.87 -17.51
N GLY A 29 18.42 28.67 -18.25
CA GLY A 29 18.19 30.11 -18.36
C GLY A 29 16.82 30.45 -18.95
N TYR A 30 16.39 29.70 -19.97
CA TYR A 30 15.08 29.84 -20.57
C TYR A 30 13.96 29.47 -19.59
N SER A 31 14.13 28.43 -18.77
CA SER A 31 13.17 28.08 -17.72
C SER A 31 13.08 29.18 -16.66
N VAL A 32 14.22 29.74 -16.22
CA VAL A 32 14.24 30.89 -15.31
C VAL A 32 13.57 32.11 -15.93
N TYR A 33 13.73 32.35 -17.23
CA TYR A 33 13.04 33.43 -17.92
C TYR A 33 11.53 33.17 -18.00
N ARG A 34 11.12 32.00 -18.49
CA ARG A 34 9.71 31.62 -18.67
C ARG A 34 8.92 31.58 -17.36
N SER A 35 9.56 31.32 -16.23
CA SER A 35 8.88 31.30 -14.93
C SER A 35 8.34 32.66 -14.48
N PHE A 36 8.76 33.78 -15.09
CA PHE A 36 8.23 35.13 -14.80
C PHE A 36 7.10 35.57 -15.76
N PHE A 37 6.68 34.71 -16.67
CA PHE A 37 5.65 35.01 -17.67
C PHE A 37 4.37 34.22 -17.41
N ASP A 38 3.27 34.71 -17.96
CA ASP A 38 1.97 34.03 -17.90
C ASP A 38 1.94 32.73 -18.72
N GLN A 39 0.81 32.03 -18.61
CA GLN A 39 0.52 30.77 -19.29
C GLN A 39 0.78 30.85 -20.81
N ALA A 40 0.30 31.91 -21.46
CA ALA A 40 0.46 32.15 -22.90
C ALA A 40 1.88 32.56 -23.30
N GLY A 41 2.66 33.08 -22.35
CA GLY A 41 3.98 33.61 -22.54
C GLY A 41 4.06 34.98 -23.20
N THR A 42 2.94 35.68 -23.26
CA THR A 42 2.83 37.01 -23.87
C THR A 42 2.85 38.12 -22.82
N GLY A 43 2.38 37.84 -21.60
CA GLY A 43 2.37 38.77 -20.48
C GLY A 43 3.44 38.46 -19.42
N PHE A 44 3.98 39.52 -18.80
CA PHE A 44 4.85 39.39 -17.63
C PHE A 44 4.00 39.21 -16.37
N ALA A 45 4.12 38.04 -15.74
CA ALA A 45 3.38 37.65 -14.52
C ALA A 45 4.19 37.90 -13.24
N GLY A 46 5.43 38.39 -13.34
CA GLY A 46 6.28 38.65 -12.18
C GLY A 46 6.50 37.40 -11.33
N ILE A 47 6.15 37.47 -10.05
CA ILE A 47 6.34 36.36 -9.09
C ILE A 47 5.09 35.51 -8.88
N ASP A 48 4.02 35.72 -9.65
CA ASP A 48 2.73 35.07 -9.38
C ASP A 48 2.80 33.54 -9.55
N ASN A 49 3.57 33.05 -10.53
CA ASN A 49 3.85 31.61 -10.66
C ASN A 49 4.53 31.03 -9.42
N TYR A 50 5.41 31.79 -8.76
CA TYR A 50 6.07 31.36 -7.53
C TYR A 50 5.14 31.40 -6.32
N LYS A 51 4.20 32.34 -6.26
CA LYS A 51 3.14 32.34 -5.24
C LYS A 51 2.26 31.10 -5.38
N ALA A 52 1.90 30.75 -6.62
CA ALA A 52 1.09 29.57 -6.92
C ALA A 52 1.72 28.28 -6.36
N LEU A 53 3.05 28.17 -6.31
CA LEU A 53 3.74 27.01 -5.73
C LEU A 53 3.39 26.75 -4.25
N PHE A 54 2.95 27.78 -3.53
CA PHE A 54 2.62 27.70 -2.10
C PHE A 54 1.12 27.88 -1.80
N THR A 55 0.32 28.23 -2.81
CA THR A 55 -1.13 28.47 -2.65
C THR A 55 -1.98 27.43 -3.38
N ASP A 56 -1.50 26.88 -4.49
CA ASP A 56 -2.21 25.85 -5.24
C ASP A 56 -2.18 24.51 -4.47
N ALA A 57 -3.35 23.94 -4.21
CA ALA A 57 -3.48 22.73 -3.38
C ALA A 57 -2.69 21.54 -3.94
N THR A 58 -2.70 21.37 -5.27
CA THR A 58 -2.05 20.26 -5.95
C THR A 58 -0.53 20.41 -5.96
N ILE A 59 -0.02 21.64 -6.16
CA ILE A 59 1.42 21.93 -6.06
C ILE A 59 1.91 21.83 -4.61
N VAL A 60 1.13 22.30 -3.64
CA VAL A 60 1.47 22.18 -2.21
C VAL A 60 1.55 20.72 -1.79
N THR A 61 0.64 19.86 -2.27
CA THR A 61 0.73 18.41 -2.07
C THR A 61 2.02 17.86 -2.67
N ALA A 62 2.38 18.27 -3.89
CA ALA A 62 3.64 17.87 -4.52
C ALA A 62 4.89 18.28 -3.72
N VAL A 63 4.90 19.48 -3.14
CA VAL A 63 5.98 19.96 -2.25
C VAL A 63 6.06 19.11 -0.98
N LYS A 64 4.92 18.86 -0.31
CA LYS A 64 4.86 18.04 0.91
C LYS A 64 5.34 16.62 0.65
N ASN A 65 4.85 16.00 -0.43
CA ASN A 65 5.26 14.66 -0.82
C ASN A 65 6.76 14.62 -1.15
N ASN A 66 7.31 15.63 -1.84
CA ASN A 66 8.77 15.68 -2.08
C ASN A 66 9.58 15.72 -0.78
N ALA A 67 9.11 16.46 0.23
CA ALA A 67 9.77 16.46 1.53
C ALA A 67 9.75 15.07 2.19
N ILE A 68 8.60 14.37 2.14
CA ILE A 68 8.47 12.99 2.63
C ILE A 68 9.44 12.07 1.88
N TRP A 69 9.44 12.14 0.55
CA TRP A 69 10.29 11.35 -0.33
C TRP A 69 11.77 11.53 0.00
N VAL A 70 12.26 12.78 0.04
CA VAL A 70 13.67 13.13 0.28
C VAL A 70 14.18 12.63 1.63
N VAL A 71 13.32 12.61 2.65
CA VAL A 71 13.70 12.15 3.99
C VAL A 71 13.56 10.63 4.10
N LEU A 72 12.42 10.07 3.72
CA LEU A 72 12.07 8.70 4.01
C LEU A 72 12.76 7.70 3.08
N ALA A 73 12.68 7.90 1.76
CA ALA A 73 13.15 6.92 0.80
C ALA A 73 14.69 6.69 0.87
N PRO A 74 15.54 7.74 0.85
CA PRO A 74 17.00 7.56 0.98
C PRO A 74 17.40 6.97 2.33
N THR A 75 16.76 7.38 3.42
CA THR A 75 17.08 6.89 4.77
C THR A 75 16.76 5.41 4.91
N VAL A 76 15.56 4.99 4.50
CA VAL A 76 15.14 3.60 4.59
C VAL A 76 15.96 2.72 3.66
N ALA A 77 16.20 3.14 2.42
CA ALA A 77 17.02 2.38 1.47
C ALA A 77 18.47 2.25 1.94
N THR A 78 19.06 3.29 2.53
CA THR A 78 20.42 3.25 3.08
C THR A 78 20.48 2.34 4.31
N ALA A 79 19.49 2.42 5.21
CA ALA A 79 19.40 1.56 6.39
C ALA A 79 19.26 0.08 6.02
N LEU A 80 18.36 -0.25 5.09
CA LEU A 80 18.22 -1.62 4.57
C LEU A 80 19.48 -2.07 3.82
N GLY A 81 20.09 -1.19 3.04
CA GLY A 81 21.36 -1.45 2.38
C GLY A 81 22.47 -1.83 3.37
N LEU A 82 22.59 -1.09 4.49
CA LEU A 82 23.53 -1.40 5.56
C LEU A 82 23.22 -2.74 6.23
N ILE A 83 21.96 -3.02 6.53
CA ILE A 83 21.53 -4.30 7.10
C ILE A 83 21.92 -5.44 6.15
N PHE A 84 21.58 -5.34 4.87
CA PHE A 84 21.93 -6.34 3.87
C PHE A 84 23.43 -6.48 3.69
N ALA A 85 24.20 -5.38 3.71
CA ALA A 85 25.65 -5.41 3.59
C ALA A 85 26.29 -6.24 4.73
N VAL A 86 25.89 -5.97 5.97
CA VAL A 86 26.39 -6.70 7.15
C VAL A 86 25.95 -8.16 7.15
N LEU A 87 24.69 -8.44 6.80
CA LEU A 87 24.18 -9.81 6.73
C LEU A 87 24.93 -10.64 5.68
N THR A 88 25.24 -10.02 4.54
CA THR A 88 25.92 -10.70 3.44
C THR A 88 27.32 -11.19 3.82
N GLU A 89 28.03 -10.48 4.71
CA GLU A 89 29.34 -10.92 5.20
C GLU A 89 29.27 -12.18 6.06
N ARG A 90 28.12 -12.44 6.70
CA ARG A 90 27.90 -13.63 7.53
C ARG A 90 27.37 -14.84 6.74
N ILE A 91 26.93 -14.64 5.50
CA ILE A 91 26.30 -15.68 4.68
C ILE A 91 27.34 -16.34 3.77
N ARG A 92 27.44 -17.68 3.83
CA ARG A 92 28.37 -18.47 2.99
C ARG A 92 28.14 -18.32 1.49
N TRP A 93 26.89 -18.06 1.08
CA TRP A 93 26.48 -17.82 -0.32
C TRP A 93 26.34 -16.32 -0.62
N GLY A 94 27.14 -15.47 0.04
CA GLY A 94 27.02 -14.02 -0.03
C GLY A 94 27.02 -13.45 -1.45
N THR A 95 27.77 -14.03 -2.39
CA THR A 95 27.75 -13.59 -3.81
C THR A 95 26.37 -13.73 -4.44
N ALA A 96 25.71 -14.88 -4.27
CA ALA A 96 24.37 -15.10 -4.80
C ALA A 96 23.34 -14.16 -4.15
N PHE A 97 23.46 -13.93 -2.84
CA PHE A 97 22.63 -12.98 -2.11
C PHE A 97 22.79 -11.55 -2.66
N LYS A 98 24.03 -11.09 -2.91
CA LYS A 98 24.28 -9.77 -3.51
C LYS A 98 23.61 -9.63 -4.86
N LEU A 99 23.72 -10.65 -5.71
CA LEU A 99 23.13 -10.64 -7.05
C LEU A 99 21.60 -10.54 -6.97
N ILE A 100 20.96 -11.32 -6.11
CA ILE A 100 19.49 -11.30 -5.94
C ILE A 100 19.02 -9.94 -5.44
N VAL A 101 19.67 -9.39 -4.41
CA VAL A 101 19.27 -8.10 -3.81
C VAL A 101 19.60 -6.93 -4.73
N PHE A 102 20.61 -7.03 -5.59
CA PHE A 102 20.99 -6.01 -6.57
C PHE A 102 20.18 -6.07 -7.88
N MET A 103 19.67 -7.26 -8.24
CA MET A 103 18.91 -7.49 -9.49
C MET A 103 17.77 -6.49 -9.74
N PRO A 104 16.98 -6.05 -8.74
CA PRO A 104 15.93 -5.05 -8.93
C PRO A 104 16.38 -3.76 -9.63
N MET A 105 17.61 -3.31 -9.42
CA MET A 105 18.13 -2.13 -10.09
C MET A 105 18.25 -2.32 -11.61
N ALA A 106 18.52 -3.54 -12.06
CA ALA A 106 18.66 -3.84 -13.48
C ALA A 106 17.31 -3.79 -14.21
N ILE A 107 16.20 -3.83 -13.48
CA ILE A 107 14.85 -3.71 -14.03
C ILE A 107 14.58 -2.23 -14.32
N SER A 108 14.02 -1.94 -15.49
CA SER A 108 13.64 -0.56 -15.83
C SER A 108 12.60 -0.05 -14.84
N MET A 109 12.64 1.25 -14.53
CA MET A 109 11.64 1.88 -13.65
C MET A 109 10.21 1.69 -14.19
N LEU A 110 10.06 1.66 -15.51
CA LEU A 110 8.78 1.38 -16.15
C LEU A 110 8.25 -0.01 -15.81
N ALA A 111 9.05 -1.05 -16.04
CA ALA A 111 8.66 -2.42 -15.77
C ALA A 111 8.43 -2.66 -14.27
N ALA A 112 9.32 -2.13 -13.42
CA ALA A 112 9.15 -2.20 -11.97
C ALA A 112 7.84 -1.53 -11.52
N GLY A 113 7.51 -0.36 -12.09
CA GLY A 113 6.24 0.31 -11.82
C GLY A 113 5.02 -0.53 -12.18
N ILE A 114 5.03 -1.19 -13.34
CA ILE A 114 3.94 -2.08 -13.76
C ILE A 114 3.81 -3.28 -12.81
N ILE A 115 4.93 -3.89 -12.42
CA ILE A 115 4.95 -5.01 -11.47
C ILE A 115 4.32 -4.59 -10.14
N PHE A 116 4.76 -3.46 -9.56
CA PHE A 116 4.24 -3.02 -8.26
C PHE A 116 2.81 -2.53 -8.32
N ARG A 117 2.36 -1.96 -9.45
CA ARG A 117 0.94 -1.68 -9.67
C ARG A 117 0.09 -2.94 -9.58
N LEU A 118 0.57 -4.06 -10.13
CA LEU A 118 -0.11 -5.34 -9.99
C LEU A 118 -0.01 -5.89 -8.56
N VAL A 119 1.16 -5.82 -7.92
CA VAL A 119 1.35 -6.30 -6.54
C VAL A 119 0.42 -5.58 -5.56
N TYR A 120 0.20 -4.27 -5.76
CA TYR A 120 -0.66 -3.42 -4.96
C TYR A 120 -2.10 -3.32 -5.47
N ASP A 121 -2.50 -4.15 -6.43
CA ASP A 121 -3.90 -4.22 -6.86
C ASP A 121 -4.79 -4.58 -5.66
N GLN A 122 -5.92 -3.88 -5.53
CA GLN A 122 -6.82 -4.07 -4.40
C GLN A 122 -7.50 -5.43 -4.46
N ALA A 123 -7.74 -5.96 -5.66
CA ALA A 123 -8.41 -7.23 -5.86
C ALA A 123 -7.46 -8.39 -5.46
N PRO A 124 -7.76 -9.17 -4.40
CA PRO A 124 -6.84 -10.23 -3.91
C PRO A 124 -6.50 -11.29 -4.96
N GLU A 125 -7.35 -11.48 -5.97
CA GLU A 125 -7.11 -12.42 -7.08
C GLU A 125 -6.05 -11.94 -8.08
N ARG A 126 -5.70 -10.64 -8.06
CA ARG A 126 -4.64 -10.04 -8.89
C ARG A 126 -3.47 -9.53 -8.05
N GLY A 127 -3.80 -8.89 -6.94
CA GLY A 127 -2.88 -8.22 -6.03
C GLY A 127 -2.25 -9.16 -5.04
N VAL A 128 -0.95 -9.45 -5.23
CA VAL A 128 -0.20 -10.35 -4.35
C VAL A 128 -0.17 -9.85 -2.90
N ALA A 129 -0.04 -8.53 -2.68
CA ALA A 129 -0.01 -7.98 -1.32
C ALA A 129 -1.35 -8.20 -0.60
N ASN A 130 -2.46 -8.01 -1.30
CA ASN A 130 -3.79 -8.25 -0.74
C ASN A 130 -4.15 -9.73 -0.64
N ALA A 131 -3.70 -10.58 -1.57
CA ALA A 131 -3.85 -12.02 -1.44
C ALA A 131 -3.27 -12.53 -0.12
N VAL A 132 -2.08 -12.04 0.24
CA VAL A 132 -1.43 -12.37 1.52
C VAL A 132 -2.19 -11.77 2.70
N ALA A 133 -2.56 -10.49 2.65
CA ALA A 133 -3.24 -9.82 3.75
C ALA A 133 -4.62 -10.45 4.05
N VAL A 134 -5.40 -10.74 3.01
CA VAL A 134 -6.69 -11.42 3.11
C VAL A 134 -6.51 -12.87 3.56
N GLY A 135 -5.56 -13.60 2.98
CA GLY A 135 -5.30 -14.99 3.40
C GLY A 135 -4.90 -15.11 4.88
N VAL A 136 -4.03 -14.22 5.37
CA VAL A 136 -3.66 -14.17 6.79
C VAL A 136 -4.87 -13.79 7.64
N HIS A 137 -5.64 -12.77 7.23
CA HIS A 137 -6.82 -12.34 7.97
C HIS A 137 -7.85 -13.47 8.08
N ASP A 138 -8.20 -14.10 6.96
CA ASP A 138 -9.23 -15.13 6.89
C ASP A 138 -8.81 -16.44 7.56
N THR A 139 -7.51 -16.66 7.77
CA THR A 139 -7.00 -17.77 8.60
C THR A 139 -7.46 -17.65 10.06
N PHE A 140 -7.61 -16.42 10.57
CA PHE A 140 -8.05 -16.16 11.95
C PHE A 140 -9.52 -15.75 12.02
N ASN A 141 -10.04 -15.11 10.98
CA ASN A 141 -11.37 -14.51 10.93
C ASN A 141 -12.07 -14.85 9.61
N GLN A 142 -12.54 -16.10 9.46
CA GLN A 142 -13.26 -16.51 8.25
C GLN A 142 -14.51 -15.65 8.02
N SER A 143 -14.65 -15.12 6.81
CA SER A 143 -15.85 -14.39 6.39
C SER A 143 -17.07 -15.32 6.37
N SER A 144 -18.23 -14.78 6.69
CA SER A 144 -19.45 -15.59 6.63
C SER A 144 -19.92 -15.82 5.19
N VAL A 145 -20.67 -16.90 5.00
CA VAL A 145 -21.41 -17.17 3.76
C VAL A 145 -22.53 -16.14 3.55
N PHE A 146 -23.07 -15.57 4.64
CA PHE A 146 -24.24 -14.69 4.62
C PHE A 146 -24.00 -13.29 5.20
N PRO A 147 -22.96 -12.55 4.76
CA PRO A 147 -22.49 -11.33 5.42
C PRO A 147 -23.52 -10.19 5.45
N LYS A 148 -24.42 -10.15 4.47
CA LYS A 148 -25.47 -9.12 4.34
C LYS A 148 -26.87 -9.64 4.66
N ALA A 149 -26.96 -10.88 5.15
CA ALA A 149 -28.24 -11.44 5.54
C ALA A 149 -28.81 -10.68 6.73
N ARG A 150 -30.09 -10.36 6.63
CA ARG A 150 -30.84 -9.65 7.66
C ARG A 150 -32.31 -10.00 7.53
N PRO A 151 -33.09 -9.95 8.60
CA PRO A 151 -34.51 -10.18 8.50
C PRO A 151 -35.27 -9.01 7.86
N LEU A 152 -36.49 -9.28 7.37
CA LEU A 152 -37.43 -8.27 6.86
C LEU A 152 -38.01 -7.40 8.00
N PRO A 153 -38.64 -6.23 7.72
CA PRO A 153 -39.24 -5.39 8.76
C PRO A 153 -40.29 -6.11 9.64
N VAL A 154 -41.16 -6.92 9.03
CA VAL A 154 -42.17 -7.73 9.74
C VAL A 154 -41.66 -9.16 9.82
N HIS A 155 -41.12 -9.54 10.99
CA HIS A 155 -40.40 -10.81 11.17
C HIS A 155 -40.38 -11.25 12.66
N PRO A 156 -40.09 -12.53 12.95
CA PRO A 156 -40.06 -13.07 14.32
C PRO A 156 -38.77 -12.78 15.09
N LEU A 157 -37.74 -12.20 14.44
CA LEU A 157 -36.48 -11.82 15.08
C LEU A 157 -36.47 -10.33 15.42
N GLU A 158 -35.46 -9.90 16.16
CA GLU A 158 -35.09 -8.52 16.39
C GLU A 158 -33.57 -8.39 16.51
N LYS A 159 -33.05 -7.18 16.36
CA LYS A 159 -31.61 -6.94 16.40
C LYS A 159 -31.12 -6.99 17.86
N GLY A 160 -30.25 -7.94 18.17
CA GLY A 160 -29.58 -8.07 19.45
C GLY A 160 -28.29 -7.23 19.54
N ALA A 161 -27.57 -7.37 20.66
CA ALA A 161 -26.28 -6.72 20.85
C ALA A 161 -25.20 -7.30 19.91
N GLY A 162 -24.25 -6.47 19.49
CA GLY A 162 -23.06 -6.92 18.76
C GLY A 162 -23.30 -7.48 17.36
N GLY A 163 -24.44 -7.18 16.71
CA GLY A 163 -24.76 -7.68 15.36
C GLY A 163 -25.44 -9.05 15.33
N THR A 164 -25.87 -9.55 16.49
CA THR A 164 -26.70 -10.75 16.60
C THR A 164 -28.17 -10.46 16.25
N PHE A 165 -28.94 -11.49 15.90
CA PHE A 165 -30.40 -11.42 15.83
C PHE A 165 -31.00 -12.39 16.83
N VAL A 166 -32.03 -11.99 17.56
CA VAL A 166 -32.69 -12.82 18.59
C VAL A 166 -34.18 -12.95 18.32
N SER A 167 -34.81 -14.05 18.74
CA SER A 167 -36.27 -14.18 18.63
C SER A 167 -36.99 -13.27 19.63
N LYS A 168 -38.10 -12.67 19.20
CA LYS A 168 -38.97 -11.84 20.07
C LYS A 168 -39.67 -12.66 21.15
N GLU A 169 -39.96 -13.92 20.84
CA GLU A 169 -40.62 -14.87 21.72
C GLU A 169 -39.71 -16.07 22.02
N PRO A 170 -39.82 -16.71 23.19
CA PRO A 170 -39.12 -17.96 23.48
C PRO A 170 -39.56 -19.09 22.55
N ILE A 171 -38.62 -19.95 22.16
CA ILE A 171 -38.91 -21.12 21.32
C ILE A 171 -39.61 -22.21 22.14
N ARG A 172 -40.53 -22.95 21.50
CA ARG A 172 -41.29 -24.03 22.14
C ARG A 172 -41.25 -25.32 21.33
N ALA A 173 -41.16 -26.45 22.03
CA ALA A 173 -41.30 -27.78 21.45
C ALA A 173 -42.62 -27.92 20.67
N GLY A 174 -42.57 -28.56 19.51
CA GLY A 174 -43.72 -28.76 18.63
C GLY A 174 -44.16 -27.55 17.80
N GLN A 175 -43.57 -26.37 17.98
CA GLN A 175 -43.82 -25.21 17.10
C GLN A 175 -42.70 -25.05 16.07
N PRO A 176 -43.02 -25.04 14.76
CA PRO A 176 -42.00 -24.89 13.73
C PRO A 176 -41.39 -23.49 13.78
N LEU A 177 -40.08 -23.44 13.97
CA LEU A 177 -39.35 -22.18 14.03
C LEU A 177 -39.04 -21.66 12.63
N ARG A 178 -39.27 -20.36 12.42
CA ARG A 178 -39.07 -19.72 11.12
C ARG A 178 -37.99 -18.66 11.20
N VAL A 179 -36.96 -18.79 10.35
CA VAL A 179 -35.84 -17.87 10.26
C VAL A 179 -35.75 -17.32 8.83
N PRO A 180 -36.68 -16.43 8.42
CA PRO A 180 -36.62 -15.78 7.11
C PRO A 180 -35.56 -14.68 7.11
N LEU A 181 -34.61 -14.75 6.18
CA LEU A 181 -33.60 -13.71 5.96
C LEU A 181 -33.61 -13.24 4.50
N VAL A 182 -33.20 -11.99 4.29
CA VAL A 182 -33.04 -11.33 3.00
C VAL A 182 -31.66 -10.69 2.91
N GLY A 183 -31.29 -10.19 1.73
CA GLY A 183 -30.00 -9.50 1.54
C GLY A 183 -28.84 -10.42 1.15
N VAL A 184 -29.11 -11.71 0.94
CA VAL A 184 -28.18 -12.63 0.27
C VAL A 184 -28.48 -12.61 -1.23
N ALA A 185 -27.46 -12.36 -2.05
CA ALA A 185 -27.62 -12.45 -3.50
C ALA A 185 -27.77 -13.94 -3.89
N PRO A 186 -28.76 -14.32 -4.72
CA PRO A 186 -28.94 -15.72 -5.11
C PRO A 186 -27.69 -16.37 -5.73
N ALA A 187 -26.87 -15.59 -6.44
CA ALA A 187 -25.60 -16.05 -7.02
C ALA A 187 -24.47 -16.30 -6.00
N ARG A 188 -24.67 -15.94 -4.73
CA ARG A 188 -23.74 -16.23 -3.62
C ARG A 188 -24.25 -17.31 -2.68
N MET A 189 -25.39 -17.94 -3.01
CA MET A 189 -25.84 -19.12 -2.27
C MET A 189 -24.88 -20.29 -2.53
N PRO A 190 -24.67 -21.19 -1.55
CA PRO A 190 -23.89 -22.41 -1.78
C PRO A 190 -24.41 -23.19 -2.99
N ASP A 191 -23.51 -23.76 -3.80
CA ASP A 191 -23.87 -24.48 -5.05
C ASP A 191 -24.78 -25.69 -4.82
N ASP A 192 -24.76 -26.24 -3.60
CA ASP A 192 -25.58 -27.36 -3.18
C ASP A 192 -26.76 -26.95 -2.28
N ALA A 193 -27.08 -25.65 -2.21
CA ALA A 193 -28.30 -25.17 -1.57
C ALA A 193 -29.53 -25.73 -2.30
N LYS A 194 -30.45 -26.31 -1.53
CA LYS A 194 -31.71 -26.87 -2.02
C LYS A 194 -32.86 -25.89 -1.80
N PRO A 195 -33.98 -26.08 -2.52
CA PRO A 195 -35.24 -25.46 -2.15
C PRO A 195 -35.51 -25.60 -0.65
N ALA A 196 -35.93 -24.52 -0.01
CA ALA A 196 -36.24 -24.50 1.40
C ALA A 196 -37.42 -25.43 1.67
N GLU A 197 -37.26 -26.34 2.62
CA GLU A 197 -38.35 -27.20 3.07
C GLU A 197 -39.02 -26.60 4.31
N GLY A 198 -40.34 -26.70 4.37
CA GLY A 198 -41.07 -26.31 5.58
C GLY A 198 -40.58 -27.15 6.77
N ALA A 199 -40.38 -26.50 7.92
CA ALA A 199 -39.85 -27.18 9.10
C ALA A 199 -40.66 -28.46 9.37
N PRO A 200 -40.04 -29.65 9.36
CA PRO A 200 -40.76 -30.90 9.53
C PRO A 200 -41.51 -30.87 10.87
N ALA A 201 -42.70 -31.47 10.91
CA ALA A 201 -43.42 -31.65 12.16
C ALA A 201 -42.51 -32.42 13.12
N ALA A 202 -42.09 -31.77 14.20
CA ALA A 202 -41.09 -32.32 15.11
C ALA A 202 -41.55 -33.71 15.60
N SER A 203 -40.76 -34.75 15.31
CA SER A 203 -41.00 -36.08 15.85
C SER A 203 -40.51 -36.12 17.30
N GLY A 204 -41.42 -35.87 18.25
CA GLY A 204 -41.13 -35.89 19.70
C GLY A 204 -40.90 -34.50 20.31
N GLU A 205 -40.12 -34.42 21.39
CA GLU A 205 -39.85 -33.18 22.16
C GLU A 205 -38.82 -32.23 21.50
N ALA A 206 -38.31 -32.56 20.31
CA ALA A 206 -37.33 -31.73 19.61
C ALA A 206 -37.95 -30.45 19.01
N ILE A 207 -37.12 -29.43 18.78
CA ILE A 207 -37.54 -28.17 18.14
C ILE A 207 -36.95 -28.15 16.74
N SER A 208 -37.80 -28.17 15.71
CA SER A 208 -37.37 -28.07 14.31
C SER A 208 -37.65 -26.68 13.76
N GLY A 209 -36.74 -26.18 12.93
CA GLY A 209 -36.88 -24.89 12.26
C GLY A 209 -36.32 -24.90 10.85
N THR A 210 -36.70 -23.89 10.08
CA THR A 210 -36.14 -23.65 8.75
C THR A 210 -35.57 -22.24 8.68
N ALA A 211 -34.33 -22.14 8.21
CA ALA A 211 -33.69 -20.90 7.81
C ALA A 211 -33.60 -20.82 6.29
N TRP A 212 -34.16 -19.77 5.71
CA TRP A 212 -34.24 -19.64 4.25
C TRP A 212 -34.12 -18.20 3.78
N LEU A 213 -33.76 -18.06 2.51
CA LEU A 213 -33.75 -16.80 1.80
C LEU A 213 -35.19 -16.45 1.38
N ASP A 214 -35.84 -15.55 2.10
CA ASP A 214 -37.20 -15.04 1.86
C ASP A 214 -37.22 -14.07 0.66
N PHE A 215 -36.86 -14.62 -0.51
CA PHE A 215 -36.78 -13.91 -1.77
C PHE A 215 -37.06 -14.84 -2.94
N THR A 216 -38.15 -14.58 -3.64
CA THR A 216 -38.48 -15.26 -4.90
C THR A 216 -38.03 -14.43 -6.11
N ARG A 217 -37.16 -15.00 -6.96
CA ARG A 217 -36.69 -14.33 -8.19
C ARG A 217 -37.86 -14.06 -9.14
N GLY A 218 -38.04 -12.80 -9.53
CA GLY A 218 -39.14 -12.36 -10.40
C GLY A 218 -40.43 -11.98 -9.66
N GLY A 219 -40.43 -11.98 -8.32
CA GLY A 219 -41.57 -11.63 -7.49
C GLY A 219 -42.56 -12.80 -7.27
N GLY A 220 -43.62 -12.54 -6.51
CA GLY A 220 -44.71 -13.51 -6.27
C GLY A 220 -44.64 -14.31 -4.96
N GLY A 221 -43.53 -14.24 -4.22
CA GLY A 221 -43.40 -14.84 -2.88
C GLY A 221 -44.23 -14.10 -1.82
N LYS A 222 -44.58 -14.82 -0.73
CA LYS A 222 -45.28 -14.26 0.43
C LYS A 222 -44.30 -14.11 1.60
N PRO A 223 -44.14 -12.92 2.20
CA PRO A 223 -43.20 -12.73 3.31
C PRO A 223 -43.45 -13.70 4.47
N ASN A 224 -42.37 -14.25 5.05
CA ASN A 224 -42.36 -15.19 6.18
C ASN A 224 -43.05 -16.55 5.89
N VAL A 225 -43.26 -16.91 4.62
CA VAL A 225 -43.82 -18.19 4.20
C VAL A 225 -42.85 -18.84 3.22
N VAL A 226 -42.39 -20.04 3.54
CA VAL A 226 -41.49 -20.81 2.68
C VAL A 226 -42.17 -21.10 1.33
N ASP A 227 -41.56 -20.64 0.24
CA ASP A 227 -41.95 -20.97 -1.13
C ASP A 227 -40.98 -22.04 -1.71
N PRO A 228 -41.46 -23.03 -2.49
CA PRO A 228 -40.59 -24.00 -3.18
C PRO A 228 -39.50 -23.41 -4.09
N LYS A 229 -39.59 -22.12 -4.43
CA LYS A 229 -38.58 -21.39 -5.22
C LYS A 229 -37.52 -20.69 -4.36
N GLU A 230 -37.72 -20.64 -3.05
CA GLU A 230 -36.79 -20.05 -2.09
C GLU A 230 -35.74 -21.08 -1.67
N LEU A 231 -34.54 -20.62 -1.35
CA LEU A 231 -33.41 -21.50 -1.05
C LEU A 231 -33.15 -21.56 0.45
N GLY A 232 -32.80 -22.75 0.95
CA GLY A 232 -32.36 -22.95 2.32
C GLY A 232 -31.00 -22.27 2.59
N LEU A 233 -30.85 -21.66 3.77
CA LEU A 233 -29.61 -21.01 4.19
C LEU A 233 -28.66 -22.03 4.83
N LYS A 234 -28.14 -22.93 4.01
CA LYS A 234 -27.19 -23.96 4.43
C LYS A 234 -25.99 -23.37 5.17
N GLY A 235 -25.66 -23.95 6.32
CA GLY A 235 -24.51 -23.54 7.13
C GLY A 235 -24.81 -22.37 8.08
N LEU A 236 -26.05 -21.84 8.09
CA LEU A 236 -26.45 -20.83 9.07
C LEU A 236 -26.47 -21.47 10.47
N GLU A 237 -25.70 -20.90 11.39
CA GLU A 237 -25.67 -21.34 12.79
C GLU A 237 -26.83 -20.72 13.56
N VAL A 238 -27.43 -21.52 14.46
CA VAL A 238 -28.56 -21.14 15.27
C VAL A 238 -28.32 -21.60 16.69
N GLU A 239 -28.35 -20.68 17.64
CA GLU A 239 -28.14 -20.95 19.06
C GLU A 239 -29.46 -20.81 19.83
N ALA A 240 -29.65 -21.70 20.82
CA ALA A 240 -30.67 -21.54 21.85
C ALA A 240 -30.00 -20.97 23.10
N VAL A 241 -30.48 -19.83 23.59
CA VAL A 241 -29.89 -19.11 24.72
C VAL A 241 -30.90 -19.03 25.86
N LYS A 242 -30.53 -19.52 27.05
CA LYS A 242 -31.32 -19.46 28.27
C LYS A 242 -30.50 -18.80 29.37
N ASP A 243 -31.05 -17.78 30.02
CA ASP A 243 -30.37 -17.01 31.07
C ASP A 243 -28.99 -16.47 30.64
N GLY A 244 -28.87 -16.07 29.37
CA GLY A 244 -27.62 -15.56 28.78
C GLY A 244 -26.57 -16.61 28.42
N LYS A 245 -26.85 -17.90 28.62
CA LYS A 245 -25.96 -19.02 28.26
C LYS A 245 -26.51 -19.79 27.06
N VAL A 246 -25.61 -20.19 26.16
CA VAL A 246 -25.96 -21.08 25.03
C VAL A 246 -26.22 -22.48 25.58
N VAL A 247 -27.45 -22.97 25.44
CA VAL A 247 -27.88 -24.30 25.92
C VAL A 247 -27.87 -25.35 24.80
N ALA A 248 -27.95 -24.91 23.55
CA ALA A 248 -27.81 -25.76 22.37
C ALA A 248 -27.43 -24.93 21.15
N THR A 249 -26.79 -25.57 20.18
CA THR A 249 -26.45 -24.99 18.87
C THR A 249 -26.83 -25.98 17.78
N ALA A 250 -27.34 -25.47 16.66
CA ALA A 250 -27.65 -26.24 15.46
C ALA A 250 -27.18 -25.49 14.21
N THR A 251 -26.96 -26.22 13.13
CA THR A 251 -26.58 -25.65 11.82
C THR A 251 -27.60 -26.06 10.79
N ALA A 252 -28.06 -25.11 9.97
CA ALA A 252 -29.02 -25.37 8.90
C ALA A 252 -28.44 -26.27 7.80
N GLY A 253 -29.22 -27.29 7.41
CA GLY A 253 -28.93 -28.20 6.31
C GLY A 253 -29.06 -27.55 4.92
N ALA A 254 -28.87 -28.33 3.86
CA ALA A 254 -28.96 -27.84 2.48
C ALA A 254 -30.34 -27.27 2.11
N ASP A 255 -31.38 -27.79 2.73
CA ASP A 255 -32.80 -27.39 2.67
C ASP A 255 -33.16 -26.29 3.69
N GLY A 256 -32.18 -25.79 4.44
CA GLY A 256 -32.38 -24.80 5.49
C GLY A 256 -32.90 -25.36 6.81
N VAL A 257 -33.19 -26.67 6.89
CA VAL A 257 -33.77 -27.28 8.09
C VAL A 257 -32.70 -27.46 9.16
N PHE A 258 -33.03 -27.13 10.41
CA PHE A 258 -32.21 -27.39 11.58
C PHE A 258 -33.08 -27.94 12.72
N THR A 259 -32.45 -28.68 13.64
CA THR A 259 -33.13 -29.25 14.81
C THR A 259 -32.33 -28.95 16.06
N LEU A 260 -33.02 -28.43 17.08
CA LEU A 260 -32.51 -28.21 18.43
C LEU A 260 -33.09 -29.27 19.38
N PRO A 261 -32.34 -29.67 20.41
CA PRO A 261 -32.78 -30.66 21.40
C PRO A 261 -33.92 -30.11 22.27
N ALA A 262 -34.68 -31.01 22.91
CA ALA A 262 -35.78 -30.66 23.83
C ALA A 262 -35.37 -29.74 24.98
N SER A 263 -34.10 -29.80 25.41
CA SER A 263 -33.54 -28.92 26.44
C SER A 263 -33.54 -27.44 26.06
N ALA A 264 -33.71 -27.12 24.77
CA ALA A 264 -33.83 -25.76 24.27
C ALA A 264 -35.25 -25.17 24.46
N ASP A 265 -36.21 -25.94 24.98
CA ASP A 265 -37.56 -25.45 25.25
C ASP A 265 -37.55 -24.27 26.24
N GLY A 266 -38.25 -23.20 25.86
CA GLY A 266 -38.30 -21.93 26.58
C GLY A 266 -37.03 -21.07 26.46
N ALA A 267 -36.05 -21.43 25.64
CA ALA A 267 -34.89 -20.59 25.34
C ALA A 267 -35.24 -19.47 24.33
N GLN A 268 -34.40 -18.44 24.23
CA GLN A 268 -34.45 -17.50 23.11
C GLN A 268 -33.59 -18.01 21.96
N LEU A 269 -34.09 -17.89 20.74
CA LEU A 269 -33.26 -18.12 19.56
C LEU A 269 -32.25 -16.99 19.41
N ARG A 270 -31.01 -17.30 19.06
CA ARG A 270 -29.99 -16.33 18.67
C ARG A 270 -29.28 -16.77 17.40
N LEU A 271 -29.18 -15.87 16.43
CA LEU A 271 -28.28 -15.97 15.30
C LEU A 271 -26.98 -15.24 15.69
N PRO A 272 -25.85 -15.94 15.86
CA PRO A 272 -24.57 -15.32 16.21
C PRO A 272 -24.11 -14.35 15.11
N ALA A 273 -23.35 -13.32 15.50
CA ALA A 273 -22.84 -12.30 14.58
C ALA A 273 -21.90 -12.91 13.49
N ASP A 274 -21.29 -14.05 13.80
CA ASP A 274 -20.42 -14.82 12.91
C ASP A 274 -21.13 -15.28 11.62
N ASN A 275 -22.46 -15.43 11.65
CA ASN A 275 -23.28 -15.68 10.46
C ASN A 275 -23.34 -14.50 9.48
N PHE A 276 -22.91 -13.31 9.91
CA PHE A 276 -23.06 -12.06 9.16
C PHE A 276 -21.74 -11.30 9.01
N ARG A 277 -20.61 -11.96 9.30
CA ARG A 277 -19.29 -11.34 9.20
C ARG A 277 -18.96 -10.98 7.75
N GLU A 278 -18.78 -9.68 7.48
CA GLU A 278 -18.40 -9.19 6.15
C GLU A 278 -17.02 -9.70 5.70
N PRO A 279 -16.82 -9.95 4.40
CA PRO A 279 -15.51 -10.31 3.87
C PRO A 279 -14.53 -9.15 4.03
N TYR A 280 -13.30 -9.48 4.41
CA TYR A 280 -12.22 -8.51 4.47
C TYR A 280 -11.75 -8.19 3.04
N ASN A 281 -11.97 -6.96 2.59
CA ASN A 281 -11.66 -6.51 1.22
C ASN A 281 -10.19 -6.13 1.03
N GLY A 282 -9.30 -6.56 1.93
CA GLY A 282 -7.88 -6.23 1.89
C GLY A 282 -7.56 -4.78 2.26
N VAL A 283 -6.33 -4.39 1.97
CA VAL A 283 -5.79 -3.05 2.19
C VAL A 283 -5.84 -2.26 0.87
N ASP A 284 -6.27 -1.01 0.92
CA ASP A 284 -6.24 -0.11 -0.24
C ASP A 284 -4.86 0.54 -0.39
N TRP A 285 -3.88 -0.24 -0.87
CA TRP A 285 -2.47 0.16 -0.99
C TRP A 285 -2.25 1.38 -1.89
N LEU A 286 -3.08 1.52 -2.93
CA LEU A 286 -3.01 2.62 -3.89
C LEU A 286 -4.08 3.68 -3.62
N GLY A 287 -4.75 3.61 -2.48
CA GLY A 287 -5.68 4.64 -2.02
C GLY A 287 -4.98 5.93 -1.57
N PRO A 288 -5.72 7.02 -1.39
CA PRO A 288 -5.18 8.35 -1.06
C PRO A 288 -4.19 8.39 0.12
N SER A 289 -4.38 7.52 1.11
CA SER A 289 -3.55 7.47 2.32
C SER A 289 -2.26 6.66 2.17
N LEU A 290 -2.26 5.62 1.33
CA LEU A 290 -1.18 4.65 1.23
C LEU A 290 -0.40 4.72 -0.09
N VAL A 291 -0.91 5.43 -1.09
CA VAL A 291 -0.28 5.50 -2.42
C VAL A 291 1.17 6.01 -2.34
N THR A 292 1.44 7.09 -1.61
CA THR A 292 2.80 7.63 -1.46
C THR A 292 3.73 6.66 -0.72
N PRO A 293 3.39 6.14 0.49
CA PRO A 293 4.18 5.10 1.15
C PRO A 293 4.40 3.83 0.31
N GLY A 294 3.38 3.38 -0.43
CA GLY A 294 3.45 2.19 -1.29
C GLY A 294 4.48 2.36 -2.39
N ILE A 295 4.46 3.50 -3.08
CA ILE A 295 5.44 3.82 -4.14
C ILE A 295 6.85 3.98 -3.56
N ILE A 296 7.00 4.57 -2.37
CA ILE A 296 8.28 4.63 -1.65
C ILE A 296 8.79 3.20 -1.34
N GLY A 297 7.91 2.28 -0.96
CA GLY A 297 8.24 0.87 -0.75
C GLY A 297 8.84 0.23 -2.01
N SER A 298 8.22 0.46 -3.17
CA SER A 298 8.74 0.01 -4.47
C SER A 298 10.10 0.62 -4.80
N TYR A 299 10.28 1.93 -4.55
CA TYR A 299 11.56 2.60 -4.76
C TYR A 299 12.66 2.00 -3.86
N VAL A 300 12.35 1.78 -2.58
CA VAL A 300 13.29 1.19 -1.63
C VAL A 300 13.69 -0.21 -2.07
N TRP A 301 12.77 -1.04 -2.57
CA TRP A 301 13.09 -2.35 -3.11
C TRP A 301 14.07 -2.27 -4.30
N MET A 302 13.88 -1.31 -5.21
CA MET A 302 14.80 -1.12 -6.35
C MET A 302 16.19 -0.67 -5.93
N TRP A 303 16.28 0.22 -4.93
CA TRP A 303 17.53 0.91 -4.58
C TRP A 303 18.24 0.36 -3.33
N ALA A 304 17.62 -0.52 -2.54
CA ALA A 304 18.27 -1.14 -1.39
C ALA A 304 19.49 -1.98 -1.80
N GLY A 305 19.43 -2.66 -2.95
CA GLY A 305 20.57 -3.40 -3.50
C GLY A 305 21.74 -2.53 -3.90
N PHE A 306 21.47 -1.35 -4.47
CA PHE A 306 22.49 -0.34 -4.73
C PHE A 306 23.24 0.04 -3.46
N ALA A 307 22.47 0.41 -2.43
CA ALA A 307 22.98 0.88 -1.17
C ALA A 307 23.81 -0.23 -0.52
N MET A 308 23.31 -1.46 -0.53
CA MET A 308 24.04 -2.63 -0.05
C MET A 308 25.38 -2.80 -0.74
N VAL A 309 25.45 -2.78 -2.07
CA VAL A 309 26.71 -3.02 -2.80
C VAL A 309 27.76 -1.95 -2.48
N LEU A 310 27.36 -0.67 -2.48
CA LEU A 310 28.27 0.43 -2.14
C LEU A 310 28.74 0.37 -0.69
N ILE A 311 27.83 0.08 0.24
CA ILE A 311 28.15 -0.02 1.67
C ILE A 311 29.04 -1.23 1.94
N ALA A 312 28.77 -2.38 1.31
CA ALA A 312 29.59 -3.58 1.41
C ALA A 312 31.00 -3.37 0.87
N ALA A 313 31.16 -2.60 -0.22
CA ALA A 313 32.49 -2.20 -0.71
C ALA A 313 33.25 -1.34 0.32
N GLY A 314 32.54 -0.42 0.99
CA GLY A 314 33.10 0.35 2.10
C GLY A 314 33.49 -0.50 3.30
N LEU A 315 32.65 -1.48 3.66
CA LEU A 315 32.85 -2.38 4.80
C LEU A 315 34.06 -3.29 4.60
N ALA A 316 34.24 -3.80 3.37
CA ALA A 316 35.40 -4.59 2.99
C ALA A 316 36.74 -3.83 3.09
N GLY A 317 36.70 -2.49 3.04
CA GLY A 317 37.87 -1.63 3.22
C GLY A 317 38.23 -1.32 4.67
N LEU A 318 37.45 -1.77 5.66
CA LEU A 318 37.74 -1.49 7.07
C LEU A 318 38.89 -2.36 7.59
N PRO A 319 39.83 -1.80 8.40
CA PRO A 319 40.88 -2.58 9.03
C PRO A 319 40.29 -3.61 10.01
N ARG A 320 40.50 -4.90 9.72
CA ARG A 320 39.97 -6.00 10.55
C ARG A 320 40.54 -5.98 11.96
N GLU A 321 41.79 -5.55 12.10
CA GLU A 321 42.50 -5.39 13.36
C GLU A 321 41.75 -4.51 14.37
N LEU A 322 41.08 -3.44 13.91
CA LEU A 322 40.28 -2.57 14.79
C LEU A 322 39.04 -3.29 15.34
N LEU A 323 38.42 -4.15 14.53
CA LEU A 323 37.25 -4.93 14.94
C LEU A 323 37.65 -6.06 15.90
N GLU A 324 38.82 -6.67 15.68
CA GLU A 324 39.39 -7.69 16.57
C GLU A 324 39.84 -7.08 17.90
N ALA A 325 40.54 -5.95 17.88
CA ALA A 325 40.94 -5.22 19.09
C ALA A 325 39.72 -4.86 19.96
N ALA A 326 38.65 -4.36 19.35
CA ALA A 326 37.42 -4.04 20.07
C ALA A 326 36.77 -5.26 20.74
N ARG A 327 36.85 -6.44 20.12
CA ARG A 327 36.36 -7.70 20.72
C ARG A 327 37.24 -8.16 21.88
N VAL A 328 38.56 -7.97 21.78
CA VAL A 328 39.51 -8.24 22.87
C VAL A 328 39.25 -7.31 24.06
N ASP A 329 38.88 -6.05 23.80
CA ASP A 329 38.47 -5.07 24.82
C ASP A 329 37.08 -5.33 25.43
N GLY A 330 36.43 -6.44 25.06
CA GLY A 330 35.13 -6.85 25.60
C GLY A 330 33.92 -6.09 25.02
N ALA A 331 34.08 -5.39 23.89
CA ALA A 331 32.96 -4.72 23.25
C ALA A 331 32.00 -5.73 22.60
N ASN A 332 30.70 -5.57 22.85
CA ASN A 332 29.67 -6.38 22.20
C ASN A 332 29.45 -5.96 20.73
N GLU A 333 28.87 -6.84 19.91
CA GLU A 333 28.67 -6.61 18.47
C GLU A 333 27.86 -5.34 18.16
N TRP A 334 26.90 -4.97 19.02
CA TRP A 334 26.14 -3.72 18.87
C TRP A 334 26.98 -2.47 19.15
N GLN A 335 27.87 -2.53 20.15
CA GLN A 335 28.83 -1.46 20.47
C GLN A 335 29.85 -1.31 19.35
N VAL A 336 30.41 -2.42 18.84
CA VAL A 336 31.33 -2.42 17.69
C VAL A 336 30.64 -1.81 16.47
N PHE A 337 29.42 -2.25 16.15
CA PHE A 337 28.65 -1.71 15.04
C PHE A 337 28.41 -0.20 15.16
N ARG A 338 27.81 0.24 16.27
CA ARG A 338 27.38 1.64 16.43
C ARG A 338 28.54 2.61 16.66
N ARG A 339 29.60 2.20 17.36
CA ARG A 339 30.71 3.09 17.76
C ARG A 339 31.93 2.99 16.86
N ILE A 340 32.11 1.91 16.11
CA ILE A 340 33.28 1.70 15.24
C ILE A 340 32.84 1.62 13.78
N THR A 341 32.02 0.62 13.42
CA THR A 341 31.64 0.36 12.02
C THR A 341 30.89 1.55 11.39
N VAL A 342 29.82 2.03 12.02
CA VAL A 342 29.00 3.14 11.47
C VAL A 342 29.80 4.44 11.32
N PRO A 343 30.58 4.90 12.32
CA PRO A 343 31.42 6.09 12.17
C PRO A 343 32.49 5.96 11.10
N MET A 344 33.12 4.79 10.96
CA MET A 344 34.10 4.56 9.89
C MET A 344 33.46 4.50 8.51
N LEU A 345 32.24 3.97 8.41
CA LEU A 345 31.44 3.97 7.18
C LEU A 345 30.73 5.29 6.90
N ALA A 346 30.74 6.26 7.81
CA ALA A 346 30.00 7.51 7.66
C ALA A 346 30.25 8.24 6.31
N PRO A 347 31.49 8.25 5.76
CA PRO A 347 31.72 8.78 4.42
C PRO A 347 30.90 8.00 3.36
N VAL A 348 31.05 6.67 3.33
CA VAL A 348 30.34 5.81 2.37
C VAL A 348 28.82 5.95 2.51
N LEU A 349 28.29 5.93 3.73
CA LEU A 349 26.87 6.13 4.00
C LEU A 349 26.38 7.50 3.49
N ALA A 350 27.18 8.55 3.67
CA ALA A 350 26.87 9.85 3.10
C ALA A 350 26.92 9.86 1.56
N VAL A 351 27.71 9.02 0.88
CA VAL A 351 27.68 8.90 -0.60
C VAL A 351 26.35 8.34 -1.02
N VAL A 352 25.96 7.23 -0.39
CA VAL A 352 24.74 6.52 -0.73
C VAL A 352 23.54 7.41 -0.47
N LEU A 353 23.45 8.02 0.71
CA LEU A 353 22.35 8.89 1.08
C LEU A 353 22.19 10.05 0.10
N VAL A 354 23.28 10.76 -0.21
CA VAL A 354 23.27 11.91 -1.13
C VAL A 354 22.91 11.49 -2.56
N THR A 355 23.48 10.38 -3.04
CA THR A 355 23.15 9.83 -4.37
C THR A 355 21.67 9.49 -4.47
N LEU A 356 21.11 8.83 -3.45
CA LEU A 356 19.70 8.49 -3.39
C LEU A 356 18.81 9.74 -3.28
N MET A 357 19.19 10.74 -2.48
CA MET A 357 18.47 12.02 -2.40
C MET A 357 18.39 12.73 -3.76
N ILE A 358 19.46 12.72 -4.55
CA ILE A 358 19.46 13.30 -5.91
C ILE A 358 18.46 12.56 -6.81
N ASN A 359 18.41 11.23 -6.75
CA ASN A 359 17.47 10.44 -7.53
C ASN A 359 16.02 10.68 -7.11
N VAL A 360 15.77 10.79 -5.81
CA VAL A 360 14.42 10.98 -5.25
C VAL A 360 13.86 12.37 -5.55
N LEU A 361 14.68 13.43 -5.55
CA LEU A 361 14.24 14.78 -5.89
C LEU A 361 13.65 14.91 -7.30
N LYS A 362 13.96 13.97 -8.19
CA LYS A 362 13.47 13.93 -9.57
C LYS A 362 12.57 12.73 -9.83
N VAL A 363 12.05 12.09 -8.78
CA VAL A 363 11.19 10.91 -8.93
C VAL A 363 9.94 11.29 -9.74
N PHE A 364 9.73 10.59 -10.83
CA PHE A 364 8.60 10.81 -11.74
C PHE A 364 8.01 9.48 -12.18
N ASP A 365 8.85 8.60 -12.74
CA ASP A 365 8.43 7.37 -13.40
C ASP A 365 7.54 6.51 -12.50
N LEU A 366 8.03 6.14 -11.32
CA LEU A 366 7.29 5.28 -10.39
C LEU A 366 5.96 5.89 -9.96
N VAL A 367 5.92 7.21 -9.72
CA VAL A 367 4.69 7.90 -9.32
C VAL A 367 3.69 7.93 -10.46
N PHE A 368 4.14 8.21 -11.67
CA PHE A 368 3.28 8.26 -12.85
C PHE A 368 2.67 6.89 -13.19
N ILE A 369 3.44 5.81 -13.00
CA ILE A 369 3.04 4.46 -13.44
C ILE A 369 2.21 3.72 -12.38
N ILE A 370 2.63 3.77 -11.12
CA ILE A 370 2.03 2.98 -10.04
C ILE A 370 0.72 3.62 -9.58
N ALA A 371 0.71 4.95 -9.38
CA ALA A 371 -0.47 5.63 -8.86
C ALA A 371 -1.61 5.59 -9.90
N PRO A 372 -2.79 5.07 -9.55
CA PRO A 372 -3.95 5.13 -10.42
C PRO A 372 -4.47 6.58 -10.50
N GLY A 373 -5.18 6.91 -11.59
CA GLY A 373 -5.69 8.27 -11.80
C GLY A 373 -6.56 8.80 -10.65
N SER A 374 -7.23 7.93 -9.89
CA SER A 374 -8.06 8.29 -8.75
C SER A 374 -7.31 8.80 -7.51
N SER A 375 -6.02 8.47 -7.37
CA SER A 375 -5.17 8.88 -6.23
C SER A 375 -3.83 9.50 -6.69
N GLN A 376 -3.70 9.79 -7.98
CA GLN A 376 -2.46 10.33 -8.54
C GLN A 376 -2.18 11.75 -8.03
N ASP A 377 -3.22 12.51 -7.67
CA ASP A 377 -3.09 13.83 -7.04
C ASP A 377 -2.58 13.71 -5.60
N ASP A 378 -3.01 12.69 -4.86
CA ASP A 378 -2.51 12.39 -3.52
C ASP A 378 -1.04 11.93 -3.56
N ALA A 379 -0.66 11.23 -4.62
CA ALA A 379 0.71 10.76 -4.87
C ALA A 379 1.60 11.82 -5.51
N ASN A 380 1.07 13.01 -5.82
CA ASN A 380 1.73 13.96 -6.70
C ASN A 380 3.11 14.40 -6.17
N VAL A 381 4.04 14.65 -7.08
CA VAL A 381 5.42 15.08 -6.81
C VAL A 381 5.80 16.20 -7.77
N LEU A 382 6.75 17.05 -7.41
CA LEU A 382 7.15 18.23 -8.20
C LEU A 382 7.49 17.88 -9.65
N ALA A 383 8.18 16.76 -9.91
CA ALA A 383 8.47 16.33 -11.28
C ALA A 383 7.21 15.91 -12.06
N LEU A 384 6.26 15.23 -11.41
CA LEU A 384 4.96 14.90 -12.01
C LEU A 384 4.11 16.14 -12.25
N GLN A 385 4.10 17.07 -11.29
CA GLN A 385 3.41 18.34 -11.42
C GLN A 385 4.00 19.18 -12.54
N LEU A 386 5.33 19.25 -12.66
CA LEU A 386 6.00 19.90 -13.79
C LEU A 386 5.54 19.31 -15.12
N TYR A 387 5.50 17.98 -15.22
CA TYR A 387 5.05 17.30 -16.43
C TYR A 387 3.60 17.63 -16.76
N ARG A 388 2.69 17.53 -15.77
CA ARG A 388 1.26 17.85 -15.94
C ARG A 388 1.02 19.30 -16.32
N SER A 389 1.72 20.24 -15.67
CA SER A 389 1.63 21.66 -16.00
C SER A 389 2.20 21.97 -17.37
N SER A 390 3.30 21.33 -17.79
CA SER A 390 3.98 21.70 -19.05
C SER A 390 3.43 20.97 -20.29
N PHE A 391 2.90 19.76 -20.11
CA PHE A 391 2.51 18.85 -21.19
C PHE A 391 1.06 18.34 -21.06
N GLY A 392 0.29 18.84 -20.09
CA GLY A 392 -1.14 18.54 -19.97
C GLY A 392 -2.00 19.28 -21.00
N THR A 393 -3.31 19.05 -20.94
CA THR A 393 -4.30 19.66 -21.86
C THR A 393 -4.28 21.18 -21.81
N ASP A 394 -4.20 21.75 -20.59
CA ASP A 394 -4.10 23.20 -20.36
C ASP A 394 -2.67 23.57 -19.98
N ALA A 395 -1.74 23.39 -20.92
CA ALA A 395 -0.32 23.61 -20.67
C ALA A 395 -0.04 25.03 -20.14
N ASP A 396 0.55 25.10 -18.96
CA ASP A 396 1.09 26.29 -18.32
C ASP A 396 2.60 26.17 -18.17
N LEU A 397 3.29 26.70 -19.17
CA LEU A 397 4.75 26.72 -19.24
C LEU A 397 5.35 27.69 -18.20
N GLY A 398 4.60 28.68 -17.72
CA GLY A 398 5.06 29.61 -16.68
C GLY A 398 5.18 28.89 -15.33
N ILE A 399 4.10 28.25 -14.89
CA ILE A 399 4.08 27.41 -13.68
C ILE A 399 5.03 26.22 -13.83
N GLY A 400 5.02 25.52 -14.96
CA GLY A 400 5.92 24.41 -15.22
C GLY A 400 7.40 24.80 -15.08
N SER A 401 7.76 25.97 -15.62
CA SER A 401 9.11 26.52 -15.49
C SER A 401 9.44 26.96 -14.05
N ALA A 402 8.48 27.54 -13.32
CA ALA A 402 8.66 27.89 -11.91
C ALA A 402 8.94 26.65 -11.03
N ILE A 403 8.24 25.54 -11.29
CA ILE A 403 8.50 24.25 -10.64
C ILE A 403 9.90 23.72 -11.02
N ALA A 404 10.31 23.85 -12.29
CA ALA A 404 11.65 23.45 -12.74
C ALA A 404 12.75 24.21 -12.00
N VAL A 405 12.57 25.52 -11.82
CA VAL A 405 13.49 26.37 -11.03
C VAL A 405 13.48 25.95 -9.57
N LEU A 406 12.33 25.69 -8.97
CA LEU A 406 12.24 25.19 -7.59
C LEU A 406 13.01 23.88 -7.42
N LEU A 407 12.81 22.91 -8.33
CA LEU A 407 13.55 21.64 -8.34
C LEU A 407 15.07 21.86 -8.43
N LEU A 408 15.51 22.77 -9.30
CA LEU A 408 16.93 23.12 -9.41
C LEU A 408 17.47 23.67 -8.08
N LEU A 409 16.74 24.60 -7.45
CA LEU A 409 17.11 25.17 -6.15
C LEU A 409 17.19 24.10 -5.05
N LEU A 410 16.28 23.12 -5.05
CA LEU A 410 16.28 22.02 -4.08
C LEU A 410 17.45 21.04 -4.27
N VAL A 411 17.92 20.86 -5.51
CA VAL A 411 19.06 19.98 -5.82
C VAL A 411 20.41 20.62 -5.46
N ILE A 412 20.52 21.95 -5.50
CA ILE A 412 21.79 22.67 -5.25
C ILE A 412 22.43 22.34 -3.88
N PRO A 413 21.72 22.39 -2.74
CA PRO A 413 22.30 22.04 -1.44
C PRO A 413 22.88 20.62 -1.39
N VAL A 414 22.16 19.66 -2.00
CA VAL A 414 22.58 18.26 -2.06
C VAL A 414 23.83 18.10 -2.90
N MET A 415 23.91 18.78 -4.05
CA MET A 415 25.11 18.82 -4.89
C MET A 415 26.30 19.49 -4.20
N LEU A 416 26.08 20.64 -3.55
CA LEU A 416 27.13 21.37 -2.84
C LEU A 416 27.70 20.54 -1.69
N PHE A 417 26.84 19.85 -0.95
CA PHE A 417 27.25 18.91 0.10
C PHE A 417 28.08 17.76 -0.49
N ASN A 418 27.65 17.17 -1.62
CA ASN A 418 28.38 16.12 -2.31
C ASN A 418 29.79 16.57 -2.72
N ILE A 419 29.90 17.71 -3.39
CA ILE A 419 31.17 18.29 -3.86
C ILE A 419 32.11 18.57 -2.68
N ARG A 420 31.59 19.16 -1.60
CA ARG A 420 32.39 19.42 -0.39
C ARG A 420 32.96 18.13 0.20
N ARG A 421 32.21 17.02 0.18
CA ARG A 421 32.73 15.75 0.67
C ARG A 421 33.81 15.17 -0.22
N ILE A 422 33.60 15.11 -1.54
CA ILE A 422 34.60 14.59 -2.49
C ILE A 422 35.94 15.34 -2.34
N ARG A 423 35.89 16.67 -2.15
CA ARG A 423 37.10 17.48 -1.91
C ARG A 423 37.81 17.19 -0.60
N LYS A 424 37.10 16.70 0.43
CA LYS A 424 37.69 16.31 1.72
C LYS A 424 38.38 14.95 1.62
N GLU A 425 37.86 14.05 0.80
CA GLU A 425 38.46 12.73 0.54
C GLU A 425 39.72 12.86 -0.31
N GLY A 426 39.73 13.65 -1.39
CA GLY A 426 40.94 13.87 -2.21
C GLY A 426 42.07 14.67 -1.55
N ARG A 427 41.88 15.12 -0.30
CA ARG A 427 42.90 15.79 0.52
C ARG A 427 43.52 14.86 1.58
N ARG A 428 42.96 13.66 1.78
CA ARG A 428 43.53 12.59 2.59
C ARG A 428 44.24 11.61 1.66
#